data_AF-A0A946EST0-F1
#
_entry.id   AF-A0A946EST0-F1
#
_cell.length_a   1.000
_cell.length_b   1.000
_cell.length_c   1.000
_cell.angle_alpha   90.00
_cell.angle_beta   90.00
_cell.angle_gamma   90.00
#
_symmetry.space_group_name_H-M   'P 1'
#
loop_
_entity.id
_entity.type
_entity.pdbx_description
1 polymer ?
#
loop_
_entity_poly.entity_id
_entity_poly.type
_entity_poly.pdbx_seq_one_letter_code
_entity_poly.pdbx_strand_id
1 'polypeptide(L)'
;MKRLLKRAVGILLLLVIGLLAPIGYIELACRPEGGGTEYAAILPPDQHRPEGRTLLTYPEWHIVHAYDDYAKVISTGDPHDYKYLPTIGGFWASLCSLSKASGPHGGFPS
;
A
#
# COMPACT_ATOMS: atom_id res chain seq x y z
N MET A 1 -39.13 -6.61 -9.28
CA MET A 1 -38.53 -6.55 -7.92
C MET A 1 -37.44 -7.61 -7.69
N LYS A 2 -37.74 -8.93 -7.67
CA LYS A 2 -36.71 -9.98 -7.38
C LYS A 2 -35.48 -9.97 -8.31
N ARG A 3 -35.66 -9.68 -9.61
CA ARG A 3 -34.55 -9.58 -10.59
C ARG A 3 -33.65 -8.35 -10.36
N LEU A 4 -34.23 -7.21 -9.98
CA LEU A 4 -33.48 -6.00 -9.66
C LEU A 4 -32.69 -6.16 -8.36
N LEU A 5 -33.31 -6.79 -7.34
CA LEU A 5 -32.62 -7.11 -6.10
C LEU A 5 -31.41 -8.03 -6.33
N LYS A 6 -31.58 -9.10 -7.12
CA LYS A 6 -30.46 -9.98 -7.49
C LYS A 6 -29.33 -9.24 -8.20
N ARG A 7 -29.65 -8.31 -9.11
CA ARG A 7 -28.65 -7.47 -9.79
C ARG A 7 -27.93 -6.53 -8.82
N ALA A 8 -28.67 -5.87 -7.94
CA ALA A 8 -28.10 -4.98 -6.94
C ALA A 8 -27.15 -5.74 -5.99
N VAL A 9 -27.55 -6.91 -5.51
CA VAL A 9 -26.69 -7.79 -4.69
C VAL A 9 -25.45 -8.22 -5.47
N GLY A 10 -25.61 -8.60 -6.75
CA GLY A 10 -24.48 -8.96 -7.60
C GLY A 10 -23.49 -7.81 -7.78
N ILE A 11 -23.97 -6.59 -8.02
CA ILE A 11 -23.12 -5.39 -8.14
C ILE A 11 -22.42 -5.07 -6.82
N LEU A 12 -23.13 -5.17 -5.70
CA LEU A 12 -22.54 -4.95 -4.38
C LEU A 12 -21.43 -5.95 -4.09
N LEU A 13 -21.65 -7.24 -4.38
CA LEU A 13 -20.63 -8.28 -4.22
C LEU A 13 -19.40 -7.99 -5.09
N LEU A 14 -19.61 -7.61 -6.35
CA LEU A 14 -18.50 -7.25 -7.25
C LEU A 14 -17.72 -6.04 -6.73
N LEU A 15 -18.39 -5.02 -6.20
CA LEU A 15 -17.74 -3.86 -5.58
C LEU A 15 -16.92 -4.26 -4.36
N VAL A 16 -17.49 -5.06 -3.45
CA VAL A 16 -16.80 -5.54 -2.25
C VAL A 16 -15.57 -6.36 -2.64
N ILE A 17 -15.70 -7.28 -3.60
CA ILE A 17 -14.57 -8.07 -4.11
C ILE A 17 -13.51 -7.16 -4.72
N GLY A 18 -13.90 -6.17 -5.52
CA GLY A 18 -12.98 -5.20 -6.12
C GLY A 18 -12.21 -4.39 -5.09
N LEU A 19 -12.85 -3.98 -4.00
CA LEU A 19 -12.20 -3.24 -2.89
C LEU A 19 -11.27 -4.13 -2.06
N LEU A 20 -11.61 -5.41 -1.87
CA LEU A 20 -10.80 -6.36 -1.10
C LEU A 20 -9.66 -7.00 -1.90
N ALA A 21 -9.79 -7.06 -3.23
CA ALA A 21 -8.81 -7.67 -4.11
C ALA A 21 -7.37 -7.15 -3.92
N PRO A 22 -7.10 -5.82 -3.88
CA PRO A 22 -5.72 -5.34 -3.68
C PRO A 22 -5.17 -5.70 -2.31
N ILE A 23 -5.99 -5.69 -1.25
CA ILE A 23 -5.58 -6.14 0.09
C ILE A 23 -5.16 -7.60 0.04
N GLY A 24 -6.01 -8.47 -0.51
CA GLY A 24 -5.71 -9.89 -0.66
C GLY A 24 -4.45 -10.14 -1.51
N TYR A 25 -4.20 -9.31 -2.54
CA TYR A 25 -2.99 -9.41 -3.34
C TYR A 25 -1.73 -9.07 -2.54
N ILE A 26 -1.74 -8.01 -1.72
CA ILE A 26 -0.62 -7.67 -0.85
C ILE A 26 -0.31 -8.81 0.12
N GLU A 27 -1.32 -9.29 0.84
CA GLU A 27 -1.15 -10.31 1.88
C GLU A 27 -0.71 -11.68 1.35
N LEU A 28 -1.20 -12.05 0.16
CA LEU A 28 -0.97 -13.40 -0.39
C LEU A 28 0.19 -13.47 -1.39
N ALA A 29 0.42 -12.42 -2.18
CA ALA A 29 1.36 -12.44 -3.31
C ALA A 29 2.56 -11.48 -3.14
N CYS A 30 2.46 -10.43 -2.32
CA CYS A 30 3.56 -9.50 -2.08
C CYS A 30 4.34 -9.86 -0.82
N ARG A 31 4.71 -11.14 -0.69
CA ARG A 31 5.43 -11.65 0.48
C ARG A 31 6.86 -11.12 0.53
N PRO A 32 7.46 -11.03 1.72
CA PRO A 32 8.84 -10.59 1.85
C PRO A 32 9.80 -11.55 1.13
N GLU A 33 10.68 -11.00 0.29
CA GLU A 33 11.56 -11.73 -0.63
C GLU A 33 13.00 -11.16 -0.57
N GLY A 34 13.99 -11.97 -0.94
CA GLY A 34 15.41 -11.55 -1.04
C GLY A 34 16.27 -11.97 0.16
N GLY A 35 17.58 -11.80 0.01
CA GLY A 35 18.58 -12.04 1.06
C GLY A 35 19.12 -10.72 1.63
N GLY A 36 19.43 -10.70 2.92
CA GLY A 36 20.11 -9.58 3.55
C GLY A 36 21.46 -9.31 2.89
N THR A 37 21.78 -8.03 2.69
CA THR A 37 23.16 -7.63 2.43
C THR A 37 23.89 -7.65 3.76
N GLU A 38 24.99 -8.39 3.87
CA GLU A 38 25.80 -8.35 5.09
C GLU A 38 26.33 -6.94 5.30
N TYR A 39 25.93 -6.33 6.42
CA TYR A 39 26.38 -5.02 6.83
C TYR A 39 26.77 -5.07 8.31
N ALA A 40 27.99 -4.65 8.62
CA ALA A 40 28.44 -4.49 9.99
C ALA A 40 27.84 -3.20 10.57
N ALA A 41 26.76 -3.34 11.34
CA ALA A 41 26.09 -2.22 11.98
C ALA A 41 27.04 -1.45 12.92
N ILE A 42 27.04 -0.12 12.79
CA ILE A 42 27.82 0.79 13.67
C ILE A 42 27.21 0.83 15.08
N LEU A 43 25.90 0.60 15.18
CA LEU A 43 25.16 0.65 16.44
C LEU A 43 25.33 -0.64 17.26
N PRO A 44 25.40 -0.54 18.60
CA PRO A 44 25.31 -1.70 19.49
C PRO A 44 24.02 -2.51 19.25
N PRO A 45 24.05 -3.85 19.38
CA PRO A 45 22.88 -4.71 19.11
C PRO A 45 21.63 -4.36 19.91
N ASP A 46 21.76 -3.87 21.14
CA ASP A 46 20.66 -3.42 22.01
C ASP A 46 19.94 -2.16 21.49
N GLN A 47 20.58 -1.42 20.57
CA GLN A 47 20.01 -0.23 19.93
C GLN A 47 19.44 -0.52 18.54
N HIS A 48 19.51 -1.77 18.08
CA HIS A 48 18.95 -2.15 16.78
C HIS A 48 17.43 -2.08 16.81
N ARG A 49 16.86 -1.60 15.71
CA ARG A 49 15.41 -1.57 15.48
C ARG A 49 15.12 -2.52 14.33
N PRO A 50 13.96 -3.20 14.29
CA PRO A 50 13.56 -3.96 13.12
C PRO A 50 13.51 -3.03 11.91
N GLU A 51 14.44 -3.20 10.98
CA GLU A 51 14.64 -2.30 9.83
C GLU A 51 13.44 -2.31 8.88
N GLY A 52 12.67 -3.41 8.86
CA GLY A 52 11.46 -3.58 8.06
C GLY A 52 10.41 -2.53 8.39
N ARG A 53 10.41 -2.01 9.62
CA ARG A 53 9.51 -0.91 10.02
C ARG A 53 9.74 0.36 9.22
N THR A 54 10.95 0.63 8.75
CA THR A 54 11.25 1.80 7.92
C THR A 54 10.54 1.71 6.56
N LEU A 55 10.48 0.51 5.97
CA LEU A 55 9.80 0.30 4.70
C LEU A 55 8.28 0.27 4.88
N LEU A 56 7.81 -0.35 5.97
CA LEU A 56 6.39 -0.54 6.25
C LEU A 56 5.68 0.70 6.84
N THR A 57 6.39 1.80 7.08
CA THR A 57 5.76 3.11 7.36
C THR A 57 5.22 3.80 6.11
N TYR A 58 5.45 3.26 4.92
CA TYR A 58 5.00 3.89 3.66
C TYR A 58 3.51 4.24 3.63
N PRO A 59 2.55 3.38 4.07
CA PRO A 59 1.14 3.75 4.04
C PRO A 59 0.80 4.99 4.86
N GLU A 60 1.44 5.15 6.01
CA GLU A 60 1.24 6.31 6.89
C GLU A 60 1.72 7.59 6.21
N TRP A 61 2.92 7.58 5.64
CA TRP A 61 3.49 8.73 4.94
C TRP A 61 2.82 9.03 3.60
N HIS A 62 2.37 7.99 2.88
CA HIS A 62 1.68 8.17 1.61
C HIS A 62 0.39 8.96 1.79
N ILE A 63 -0.37 8.70 2.87
CA ILE A 63 -1.58 9.46 3.16
C ILE A 63 -1.26 10.95 3.34
N VAL A 64 -0.18 11.27 4.07
CA VAL A 64 0.25 12.67 4.27
C VAL A 64 0.57 13.34 2.94
N HIS A 65 1.40 12.71 2.11
CA HIS A 65 1.84 13.30 0.84
C HIS A 65 0.75 13.30 -0.25
N ALA A 66 -0.23 12.40 -0.18
CA ALA A 66 -1.36 12.42 -1.11
C ALA A 66 -2.19 13.71 -0.99
N TYR A 67 -2.27 14.31 0.20
CA TYR A 67 -2.92 15.62 0.37
C TYR A 67 -2.10 16.76 -0.22
N ASP A 68 -0.77 16.70 -0.14
CA ASP A 68 0.11 17.68 -0.78
C ASP A 68 -0.01 17.61 -2.31
N ASP A 69 -0.02 16.39 -2.88
CA ASP A 69 -0.21 16.16 -4.32
C ASP A 69 -1.58 16.69 -4.79
N TYR A 70 -2.64 16.44 -4.01
CA TYR A 70 -3.97 16.96 -4.30
C TYR A 70 -4.00 18.49 -4.22
N ALA A 71 -3.43 19.07 -3.16
CA ALA A 71 -3.31 20.52 -2.98
C ALA A 71 -2.59 21.18 -4.15
N LYS A 72 -1.55 20.53 -4.68
CA LYS A 72 -0.82 21.00 -5.86
C LYS A 72 -1.71 21.07 -7.09
N VAL A 73 -2.53 20.06 -7.35
CA VAL A 73 -3.45 20.06 -8.50
C VAL A 73 -4.49 21.17 -8.39
N ILE A 74 -5.14 21.29 -7.23
CA ILE A 74 -6.22 22.30 -7.04
C ILE A 74 -5.68 23.73 -6.88
N SER A 75 -4.36 23.91 -6.74
CA SER A 75 -3.75 25.25 -6.74
C SER A 75 -3.86 25.96 -8.09
N THR A 76 -4.02 25.21 -9.18
CA THR A 76 -4.09 25.75 -10.55
C THR A 76 -5.18 25.13 -11.42
N GLY A 77 -5.74 23.98 -11.05
CA GLY A 77 -6.76 23.26 -11.81
C GLY A 77 -7.97 22.88 -10.96
N ASP A 78 -8.88 22.10 -11.53
CA ASP A 78 -10.09 21.67 -10.85
C ASP A 78 -9.86 20.40 -10.03
N PRO A 79 -10.66 20.16 -8.96
CA PRO A 79 -10.62 18.91 -8.18
C PRO A 79 -10.69 17.61 -8.98
N HIS A 80 -11.35 17.63 -10.14
CA HIS A 80 -11.50 16.47 -11.01
C HIS A 80 -10.27 16.20 -11.90
N ASP A 81 -9.33 17.14 -11.98
CA ASP A 81 -8.07 16.96 -12.70
C ASP A 81 -7.13 16.01 -11.96
N TYR A 82 -7.32 15.85 -10.65
CA TYR A 82 -6.54 14.93 -9.83
C TYR A 82 -6.71 13.49 -10.31
N LYS A 83 -5.59 12.80 -10.50
CA LYS A 83 -5.55 11.48 -11.10
C LYS A 83 -5.78 10.38 -10.06
N TYR A 84 -6.99 10.34 -9.49
CA TYR A 84 -7.37 9.39 -8.42
C TYR A 84 -7.02 7.94 -8.75
N LEU A 85 -7.39 7.44 -9.94
CA LEU A 85 -7.15 6.05 -10.30
C LEU A 85 -5.64 5.73 -10.41
N PRO A 86 -4.82 6.52 -11.12
CA PRO A 86 -3.36 6.38 -11.07
C PRO A 86 -2.79 6.45 -9.65
N THR A 87 -3.23 7.38 -8.80
CA THR A 87 -2.72 7.46 -7.42
C THR A 87 -3.04 6.19 -6.62
N ILE A 88 -4.29 5.70 -6.69
CA ILE A 88 -4.69 4.46 -6.00
C ILE A 88 -3.86 3.28 -6.51
N GLY A 89 -3.67 3.15 -7.82
CA GLY A 89 -2.83 2.10 -8.40
C GLY A 89 -1.37 2.21 -7.97
N GLY A 90 -0.82 3.43 -7.95
CA GLY A 90 0.54 3.72 -7.49
C GLY A 90 0.75 3.32 -6.04
N PHE A 91 -0.19 3.64 -5.15
CA PHE A 91 -0.16 3.23 -3.75
C PHE A 91 0.01 1.71 -3.60
N TRP A 92 -0.84 0.92 -4.24
CA TRP A 92 -0.79 -0.53 -4.13
C TRP A 92 0.47 -1.13 -4.76
N ALA A 93 0.94 -0.57 -5.88
CA ALA A 93 2.17 -1.02 -6.54
C ALA A 93 3.41 -0.76 -5.65
N SER A 94 3.51 0.46 -5.09
CA SER A 94 4.59 0.82 -4.17
C SER A 94 4.53 0.01 -2.88
N LEU A 95 3.34 -0.18 -2.30
CA LEU A 95 3.16 -1.03 -1.12
C LEU A 95 3.64 -2.46 -1.40
N CYS A 96 3.26 -3.06 -2.53
CA CYS A 96 3.73 -4.40 -2.88
C CYS A 96 5.26 -4.48 -2.99
N SER A 97 5.88 -3.48 -3.65
CA SER A 97 7.34 -3.44 -3.79
C SER A 97 8.05 -3.34 -2.43
N LEU A 98 7.51 -2.53 -1.52
CA LEU A 98 8.08 -2.33 -0.18
C LEU A 98 7.83 -3.52 0.74
N SER A 99 6.66 -4.16 0.64
CA SER A 99 6.34 -5.41 1.34
C SER A 99 7.34 -6.51 0.96
N LYS A 100 7.64 -6.67 -0.33
CA LYS A 100 8.66 -7.60 -0.81
C LYS A 100 10.04 -7.26 -0.26
N ALA A 101 10.45 -5.99 -0.37
CA ALA A 101 11.75 -5.53 0.10
C ALA A 101 11.92 -5.62 1.62
N SER A 102 10.83 -5.70 2.40
CA SER A 102 10.91 -5.73 3.86
C SER A 102 11.49 -7.02 4.45
N GLY A 103 11.56 -8.11 3.68
CA GLY A 103 11.92 -9.45 4.18
C GLY A 103 13.30 -9.53 4.80
N PRO A 104 14.35 -9.12 4.07
CA PRO A 104 15.71 -9.00 4.61
C PRO A 104 15.83 -8.17 5.89
N HIS A 105 14.85 -7.32 6.17
CA HIS A 105 14.85 -6.34 7.25
C HIS A 105 13.91 -6.73 8.41
N GLY A 106 13.36 -7.95 8.41
CA GLY A 106 12.46 -8.45 9.46
C GLY A 106 10.97 -8.49 9.09
N GLY A 107 10.61 -8.06 7.87
CA GLY A 107 9.28 -8.22 7.31
C GLY A 107 8.17 -7.50 8.09
N PHE A 108 6.94 -8.01 7.94
CA PHE A 108 5.83 -7.64 8.82
C PHE A 108 6.03 -8.29 10.19
N PRO A 109 5.94 -7.54 11.31
CA PRO A 109 6.00 -8.12 12.63
C PRO A 109 4.85 -9.11 12.83
N SER A 110 5.17 -10.33 13.27
CA SER A 110 4.24 -11.39 13.66
C SER A 110 3.83 -11.28 15.12
#